data_AF-A0A1W2F969-F1
#
_entry.id   AF-A0A1W2F969-F1
#
_cell.length_a   1.000
_cell.length_b   1.000
_cell.length_c   1.000
_cell.angle_alpha   90.00
_cell.angle_beta   90.00
_cell.angle_gamma   90.00
#
_symmetry.space_group_name_H-M   'P 1'
#
loop_
_entity.id
_entity.type
_entity.pdbx_description
1 polymer ?
#
loop_
_entity_poly.entity_id
_entity_poly.type
_entity_poly.pdbx_seq_one_letter_code
_entity_poly.pdbx_strand_id
1 'polypeptide(L)'
;MSKTSILKAAIVAGVAAAVARPEVAADKSAVPEIAESVAAKIEPVIEYAANAEPWYQSNVTWGAIMTIIASAGTIGGLLQSGVTDGEAYATAAGALIGAAWTLYGRWVAKRPLGR
;
A
#
# COMPACT_ATOMS: atom_id res chain seq x y z
N MET A 1 -10.04 0.77 12.22
CA MET A 1 -9.46 -0.54 12.61
C MET A 1 -8.14 -0.31 13.32
N SER A 2 -7.88 -0.98 14.45
CA SER A 2 -6.57 -0.93 15.11
C SER A 2 -5.59 -1.90 14.43
N LYS A 3 -4.27 -1.65 14.52
CA LYS A 3 -3.24 -2.59 14.03
C LYS A 3 -3.47 -4.02 14.55
N THR A 4 -3.88 -4.10 15.82
CA THR A 4 -4.24 -5.35 16.49
C THR A 4 -5.43 -6.05 15.83
N SER A 5 -6.45 -5.32 15.35
CA SER A 5 -7.59 -5.92 14.64
C SER A 5 -7.24 -6.48 13.26
N ILE A 6 -6.31 -5.85 12.53
CA ILE A 6 -5.83 -6.34 11.23
C ILE A 6 -5.03 -7.63 11.44
N LEU A 7 -4.12 -7.62 12.41
CA LEU A 7 -3.31 -8.80 12.75
C LEU A 7 -4.21 -9.97 13.20
N LYS A 8 -5.19 -9.71 14.08
CA LYS A 8 -6.15 -10.73 14.53
C LYS A 8 -6.95 -11.33 13.38
N ALA A 9 -7.47 -10.51 12.47
CA ALA A 9 -8.22 -11.01 11.31
C ALA A 9 -7.36 -11.91 10.42
N ALA A 10 -6.11 -11.52 10.16
CA ALA A 10 -5.17 -12.29 9.36
C ALA A 10 -4.78 -13.64 10.03
N ILE A 11 -4.56 -13.62 11.35
CA ILE A 11 -4.32 -14.84 12.16
C ILE A 11 -5.52 -15.78 12.10
N VAL A 12 -6.74 -15.28 12.32
CA VAL A 12 -7.95 -16.12 12.28
C VAL A 12 -8.13 -16.76 10.91
N ALA A 13 -7.91 -16.01 9.82
CA ALA A 13 -7.99 -16.55 8.46
C ALA A 13 -6.92 -17.63 8.19
N GLY A 14 -5.69 -17.42 8.68
CA GLY A 14 -4.61 -18.41 8.57
C GLY A 14 -4.92 -19.69 9.33
N VAL A 15 -5.40 -19.57 10.58
CA VAL A 15 -5.73 -20.72 11.44
C VAL A 15 -6.91 -21.48 10.87
N ALA A 16 -7.97 -20.80 10.43
CA ALA A 16 -9.13 -21.43 9.80
C ALA A 16 -8.73 -22.25 8.57
N ALA A 17 -7.81 -21.72 7.75
CA ALA A 17 -7.33 -22.44 6.57
C ALA A 17 -6.41 -23.63 6.90
N ALA A 18 -5.67 -23.58 7.99
CA ALA A 18 -4.84 -24.70 8.44
C ALA A 18 -5.71 -25.82 9.04
N VAL A 19 -6.71 -25.47 9.85
CA VAL A 19 -7.66 -26.43 10.46
C VAL A 19 -8.59 -27.07 9.43
N ALA A 20 -8.85 -26.40 8.30
CA ALA A 20 -9.63 -26.97 7.20
C ALA A 20 -8.90 -28.12 6.45
N ARG A 21 -7.61 -28.36 6.71
CA ARG A 21 -6.86 -29.46 6.08
C ARG A 21 -7.12 -30.77 6.82
N PRO A 22 -7.65 -31.81 6.15
CA PRO A 22 -7.99 -33.08 6.79
C PRO A 22 -6.76 -33.86 7.32
N GLU A 23 -5.55 -33.52 6.84
CA GLU A 23 -4.30 -34.11 7.30
C GLU A 23 -3.79 -33.52 8.64
N VAL A 24 -4.28 -32.32 9.02
CA VAL A 24 -3.81 -31.60 10.21
C VAL A 24 -4.75 -31.87 11.37
N ALA A 25 -4.44 -32.87 12.20
CA ALA A 25 -5.10 -33.02 13.49
C ALA A 25 -4.76 -31.80 14.36
N ALA A 26 -5.75 -31.00 14.74
CA ALA A 26 -5.57 -29.80 15.56
C ALA A 26 -5.23 -30.12 17.04
N ASP A 27 -4.17 -30.90 17.24
CA ASP A 27 -3.54 -31.18 18.51
C ASP A 27 -2.37 -30.20 18.75
N LYS A 28 -1.85 -30.12 19.98
CA LYS A 28 -0.70 -29.28 20.34
C LYS A 28 0.53 -29.57 19.48
N SER A 29 0.67 -30.80 18.98
CA SER A 29 1.76 -31.19 18.07
C SER A 29 1.69 -30.53 16.69
N ALA A 30 0.52 -30.10 16.22
CA ALA A 30 0.33 -29.42 14.93
C ALA A 30 0.56 -27.90 15.01
N VAL A 31 0.81 -27.35 16.21
CA VAL A 31 1.05 -25.91 16.41
C VAL A 31 2.17 -25.35 15.51
N PRO A 32 3.32 -26.02 15.32
CA PRO A 32 4.36 -25.51 14.43
C PRO A 32 3.89 -25.41 12.97
N GLU A 33 3.20 -26.44 12.48
CA GLU A 33 2.70 -26.49 11.09
C GLU A 33 1.58 -25.47 10.84
N ILE A 34 0.66 -25.32 11.80
CA ILE A 34 -0.37 -24.28 11.76
C ILE A 34 0.29 -22.89 11.79
N ALA A 35 1.29 -22.67 12.65
CA ALA A 35 1.99 -21.39 12.75
C ALA A 35 2.71 -21.04 11.44
N GLU A 36 3.35 -22.00 10.79
CA GLU A 36 4.01 -21.81 9.49
C GLU A 36 2.99 -21.51 8.38
N SER A 37 1.90 -22.28 8.30
CA SER A 37 0.83 -22.01 7.33
C SER A 37 0.15 -20.66 7.57
N VAL A 38 0.05 -20.21 8.81
CA VAL A 38 -0.47 -18.90 9.18
C VAL A 38 0.54 -17.82 8.75
N ALA A 39 1.82 -17.97 9.10
CA ALA A 39 2.87 -17.02 8.73
C ALA A 39 2.93 -16.80 7.21
N ALA A 40 2.95 -17.87 6.42
CA ALA A 40 2.97 -17.80 4.96
C ALA A 40 1.76 -17.07 4.36
N LYS A 41 0.59 -17.14 5.01
CA LYS A 41 -0.62 -16.42 4.55
C LYS A 41 -0.64 -14.95 4.96
N ILE A 42 -0.02 -14.63 6.09
CA ILE A 42 -0.04 -13.27 6.64
C ILE A 42 1.14 -12.44 6.11
N GLU A 43 2.24 -13.07 5.71
CA GLU A 43 3.41 -12.41 5.14
C GLU A 43 3.05 -11.36 4.07
N PRO A 44 2.28 -11.67 3.00
CA PRO A 44 1.91 -10.66 2.01
C PRO A 44 1.02 -9.53 2.59
N VAL A 45 0.21 -9.82 3.60
CA VAL A 45 -0.62 -8.82 4.28
C VAL A 45 0.25 -7.86 5.10
N ILE A 46 1.28 -8.38 5.77
CA ILE A 46 2.24 -7.59 6.53
C ILE A 46 3.10 -6.75 5.57
N GLU A 47 3.59 -7.34 4.48
CA GLU A 47 4.38 -6.62 3.47
C GLU A 47 3.60 -5.43 2.90
N TYR A 48 2.33 -5.65 2.53
CA TYR A 48 1.46 -4.58 2.06
C TYR A 48 1.19 -3.53 3.16
N ALA A 49 0.83 -3.96 4.37
CA ALA A 49 0.54 -3.05 5.47
C ALA A 49 1.77 -2.25 5.94
N ALA A 50 2.97 -2.81 5.79
CA ALA A 50 4.24 -2.16 6.09
C ALA A 50 4.80 -1.35 4.91
N ASN A 51 4.15 -1.39 3.74
CA ASN A 51 4.70 -0.86 2.48
C ASN A 51 6.11 -1.40 2.16
N ALA A 52 6.40 -2.64 2.54
CA ALA A 52 7.71 -3.28 2.36
C ALA A 52 7.89 -3.91 0.96
N GLU A 53 6.82 -3.96 0.16
CA GLU A 53 6.84 -4.44 -1.22
C GLU A 53 7.81 -3.64 -2.12
N PRO A 54 8.46 -4.28 -3.11
CA PRO A 54 9.30 -3.59 -4.09
C PRO A 54 8.56 -2.45 -4.79
N TRP A 55 9.26 -1.35 -5.07
CA TRP A 55 8.61 -0.13 -5.58
C TRP A 55 7.81 -0.35 -6.87
N TYR A 56 8.21 -1.32 -7.71
CA TYR A 56 7.57 -1.63 -8.99
C TYR A 56 6.31 -2.51 -8.87
N GLN A 57 6.04 -3.09 -7.70
CA GLN A 57 4.79 -3.82 -7.40
C GLN A 57 3.79 -2.97 -6.61
N SER A 58 4.24 -1.81 -6.13
CA SER A 58 3.44 -0.90 -5.31
C SER A 58 2.40 -0.14 -6.11
N ASN A 59 1.13 -0.36 -5.79
CA ASN A 59 0.01 0.42 -6.32
C ASN A 59 0.12 1.91 -5.95
N VAL A 60 0.69 2.23 -4.78
CA VAL A 60 0.89 3.61 -4.33
C VAL A 60 1.93 4.32 -5.21
N THR A 61 3.01 3.61 -5.55
CA THR A 61 4.07 4.14 -6.40
C THR A 61 3.53 4.41 -7.81
N TRP A 62 2.87 3.43 -8.41
CA TRP A 62 2.31 3.57 -9.75
C TRP A 62 1.20 4.62 -9.81
N GLY A 63 0.32 4.67 -8.81
CA GLY A 63 -0.71 5.70 -8.72
C GLY A 63 -0.11 7.11 -8.65
N ALA A 64 0.96 7.31 -7.86
CA ALA A 64 1.64 8.59 -7.78
C ALA A 64 2.37 8.95 -9.09
N ILE A 65 3.05 7.99 -9.74
CA ILE A 65 3.68 8.21 -11.05
C ILE A 65 2.65 8.63 -12.10
N MET A 66 1.53 7.91 -12.20
CA MET A 66 0.46 8.25 -13.15
C MET A 66 -0.15 9.62 -12.86
N THR A 67 -0.30 9.98 -11.58
CA THR A 67 -0.76 11.31 -11.18
C THR A 67 0.21 12.41 -11.61
N ILE A 68 1.52 12.19 -11.47
CA ILE A 68 2.55 13.13 -11.95
C ILE A 68 2.44 13.30 -13.46
N ILE A 69 2.37 12.19 -14.21
CA ILE A 69 2.25 12.22 -15.67
C ILE A 69 0.99 12.97 -16.10
N ALA A 70 -0.17 12.63 -15.52
CA ALA A 70 -1.43 13.28 -15.83
C ALA A 70 -1.41 14.78 -15.50
N SER A 71 -0.90 15.15 -14.32
CA SER A 71 -0.85 16.55 -13.88
C SER A 71 0.11 17.38 -14.73
N ALA A 72 1.27 16.83 -15.09
CA ALA A 72 2.20 17.47 -16.02
C ALA A 72 1.58 17.64 -17.42
N GLY A 73 0.86 16.62 -17.89
CA GLY A 73 0.09 16.69 -19.14
C GLY A 73 -0.96 17.79 -19.11
N THR A 74 -1.72 17.91 -18.01
CA THR A 74 -2.71 18.99 -17.81
C THR A 74 -2.04 20.36 -17.85
N ILE A 75 -0.94 20.56 -17.13
CA ILE A 75 -0.20 21.84 -17.15
C ILE A 75 0.28 22.18 -18.57
N GLY A 76 0.83 21.19 -19.29
CA GLY A 76 1.24 21.36 -20.68
C GLY A 76 0.07 21.72 -21.60
N GLY A 77 -1.09 21.08 -21.43
CA GLY A 77 -2.30 21.38 -22.19
C GLY A 77 -2.86 22.78 -21.91
N LEU A 78 -2.87 23.21 -20.64
CA LEU A 78 -3.25 24.57 -20.25
C LEU A 78 -2.33 25.61 -20.89
N LEU A 79 -1.02 25.35 -20.88
CA LEU A 79 -0.04 26.26 -21.48
C LEU A 79 -0.22 26.35 -23.00
N GLN A 80 -0.43 25.22 -23.68
CA GLN A 80 -0.65 25.19 -25.13
C GLN A 80 -1.97 25.84 -25.57
N SER A 81 -3.01 25.72 -24.75
CA SER A 81 -4.31 26.34 -25.01
C SER A 81 -4.35 27.84 -24.66
N GLY A 82 -3.26 28.39 -24.12
CA GLY A 82 -3.18 29.80 -23.73
C GLY A 82 -4.09 30.15 -22.55
N VAL A 83 -4.50 29.15 -21.75
CA VAL A 83 -5.30 29.39 -20.56
C VAL A 83 -4.45 30.16 -19.56
N THR A 84 -4.98 31.27 -19.05
CA THR A 84 -4.34 32.11 -18.03
C THR A 84 -5.01 31.98 -16.66
N ASP A 85 -5.96 31.06 -16.52
CA ASP A 85 -6.65 30.80 -15.27
C ASP A 85 -5.69 30.16 -14.25
N GLY A 86 -5.31 30.94 -13.24
CA GLY A 86 -4.44 30.50 -12.16
C GLY A 86 -5.00 29.34 -11.34
N GLU A 87 -6.32 29.21 -11.23
CA GLU A 87 -6.95 28.12 -10.46
C GLU A 87 -6.74 26.76 -11.15
N ALA A 88 -6.85 26.73 -12.47
CA ALA A 88 -6.56 25.54 -13.27
C ALA A 88 -5.11 25.06 -13.11
N TYR A 89 -4.14 25.98 -13.13
CA TYR A 89 -2.73 25.64 -12.88
C TYR A 89 -2.49 25.24 -11.43
N ALA A 90 -3.07 25.95 -10.47
CA ALA A 90 -2.90 25.64 -9.05
C ALA A 90 -3.43 24.25 -8.70
N THR A 91 -4.56 23.84 -9.29
CA THR A 91 -5.13 22.50 -9.12
C THR A 91 -4.20 21.43 -9.65
N ALA A 92 -3.71 21.59 -10.89
CA ALA A 92 -2.80 20.62 -11.49
C ALA A 92 -1.43 20.56 -10.77
N ALA A 93 -0.90 21.73 -10.37
CA ALA A 93 0.34 21.81 -9.60
C ALA A 93 0.17 21.18 -8.21
N GLY A 94 -0.97 21.39 -7.55
CA GLY A 94 -1.27 20.78 -6.25
C GLY A 94 -1.30 19.26 -6.31
N ALA A 95 -1.94 18.69 -7.34
CA ALA A 95 -1.94 17.24 -7.58
C ALA A 95 -0.53 16.70 -7.84
N LEU A 96 0.28 17.41 -8.63
CA LEU A 96 1.66 17.05 -8.92
C LEU A 96 2.54 17.07 -7.66
N ILE A 97 2.43 18.12 -6.84
CA ILE A 97 3.15 18.25 -5.56
C ILE A 97 2.73 17.15 -4.60
N GLY A 98 1.42 16.87 -4.48
CA GLY A 98 0.91 15.81 -3.61
C GLY A 98 1.41 14.42 -4.00
N ALA A 99 1.47 14.13 -5.31
CA ALA A 99 2.00 12.87 -5.82
C ALA A 99 3.52 12.76 -5.60
N ALA A 100 4.28 13.83 -5.83
CA ALA A 100 5.70 13.87 -5.53
C ALA A 100 5.98 13.68 -4.03
N TRP A 101 5.18 14.33 -3.17
CA TRP A 101 5.24 14.16 -1.72
C TRP A 101 4.93 12.72 -1.29
N THR A 102 3.97 12.08 -1.95
CA THR A 102 3.63 10.67 -1.70
C THR A 102 4.81 9.74 -2.01
N LEU A 103 5.48 9.94 -3.15
CA LEU A 103 6.69 9.18 -3.49
C LEU A 103 7.84 9.46 -2.53
N TYR A 104 8.05 10.72 -2.14
CA TYR A 104 9.04 11.09 -1.13
C TYR A 104 8.76 10.40 0.21
N GLY A 105 7.50 10.41 0.65
CA GLY A 105 7.05 9.73 1.86
C GLY A 105 7.30 8.23 1.82
N ARG A 106 7.18 7.60 0.65
CA ARG A 106 7.41 6.17 0.48
C ARG A 106 8.89 5.79 0.43
N TRP A 107 9.70 6.55 -0.32
CA TRP A 107 11.08 6.14 -0.63
C TRP A 107 12.13 6.75 0.31
N VAL A 108 11.85 7.92 0.87
CA VAL A 108 12.85 8.70 1.63
C VAL A 108 12.45 8.87 3.08
N ALA A 109 11.17 9.15 3.36
CA ALA A 109 10.73 9.37 4.73
C ALA A 109 10.79 8.06 5.55
N LYS A 110 11.51 8.11 6.68
CA LYS A 110 11.69 6.96 7.57
C LYS A 110 10.76 6.95 8.78
N ARG A 111 9.92 7.98 8.93
CA ARG A 111 9.01 8.15 10.07
C ARG A 111 7.59 8.40 9.58
N PRO A 112 6.58 7.80 10.23
CA PRO A 112 5.20 8.08 9.92
C PRO A 112 4.84 9.51 10.34
N LEU A 113 3.90 10.13 9.63
CA LEU A 113 3.41 11.47 9.94
C LEU A 113 2.85 11.52 11.38
N GLY A 114 3.24 12.55 12.14
CA GLY A 114 2.75 12.78 13.50
C GLY A 114 3.36 11.89 14.58
N ARG A 115 4.54 11.30 14.34
CA ARG A 115 5.33 10.56 15.34
C ARG A 115 6.81 10.91 15.32
#